data_AF-A0A3D2MEA7-F1
#
_entry.id   AF-A0A3D2MEA7-F1
#
_cell.length_a   1.000
_cell.length_b   1.000
_cell.length_c   1.000
_cell.angle_alpha   90.00
_cell.angle_beta   90.00
_cell.angle_gamma   90.00
#
_symmetry.space_group_name_H-M   'P 1'
#
loop_
_entity.id
_entity.type
_entity.pdbx_description
1 polymer ?
#
loop_
_entity_poly.entity_id
_entity_poly.type
_entity_poly.pdbx_seq_one_letter_code
_entity_poly.pdbx_strand_id
1 'polypeptide(L)'
;MKNRILVMIVILLVILNSLILFFENYYNQILIIGGNTIVEYRNNKLLKIKKINRINKRLNYKKYSVYNDSKFEDYYINFEYGDYNNISYTLFNNSDDETSITESLLAYTNDLNIKVSPIKNSYVMTDDDKKIFKQVLPGYNLDSVYFNKIIVDLNNDGLNEEIYIINNFNLINIQDNIVSYVFLRTSNGNIIDVLKNESSDQSKVPAYRFCYAVDIDNDNNYEIILSEFYNESKVNYNIYKYNLITNEVTELK
;
A
#
# COMPACT_ATOMS: atom_id res chain seq x y z
N MET A 1 9.52 -38.71 46.54
CA MET A 1 8.63 -37.52 46.36
C MET A 1 9.27 -36.41 45.55
N LYS A 2 10.48 -35.92 45.89
CA LYS A 2 11.17 -34.85 45.14
C LYS A 2 11.24 -35.07 43.62
N ASN A 3 11.65 -36.26 43.16
CA ASN A 3 11.76 -36.54 41.73
C ASN A 3 10.41 -36.56 41.00
N ARG A 4 9.30 -36.94 41.66
CA ARG A 4 7.96 -36.90 41.07
C ARG A 4 7.45 -35.46 40.92
N ILE A 5 7.75 -34.61 41.90
CA ILE A 5 7.42 -33.18 41.86
C ILE A 5 8.21 -32.48 40.74
N LEU A 6 9.51 -32.80 40.61
CA LEU A 6 10.36 -32.26 39.54
C LEU A 6 9.82 -32.62 38.14
N VAL A 7 9.44 -33.89 37.94
CA VAL A 7 8.84 -34.35 36.67
C VAL A 7 7.53 -33.62 36.37
N MET A 8 6.67 -33.41 37.37
CA MET A 8 5.44 -32.61 37.19
C MET A 8 5.73 -31.17 36.77
N ILE A 9 6.73 -30.52 37.39
CA ILE A 9 7.14 -29.15 37.04
C ILE A 9 7.64 -29.08 35.60
N VAL A 10 8.47 -30.05 35.17
CA VAL A 10 8.98 -30.11 33.79
C VAL A 10 7.84 -30.29 32.79
N ILE A 11 6.89 -31.20 33.05
CA ILE A 11 5.72 -31.40 32.18
C ILE A 11 4.89 -30.10 32.09
N LEU A 12 4.67 -29.42 33.22
CA LEU A 12 3.93 -28.17 33.25
C LEU A 12 4.63 -27.08 32.40
N LEU A 13 5.95 -26.97 32.52
CA LEU A 13 6.77 -26.03 31.73
C LEU A 13 6.73 -26.36 30.24
N VAL A 14 6.74 -27.64 29.86
CA VAL A 14 6.61 -28.05 28.45
C VAL A 14 5.24 -27.68 27.90
N ILE A 15 4.16 -27.93 28.66
CA ILE A 15 2.79 -27.56 28.26
C ILE A 15 2.68 -26.03 28.15
N LEU A 16 3.22 -25.27 29.11
CA LEU A 16 3.17 -23.80 29.08
C LEU A 16 3.91 -23.24 27.86
N ASN A 17 5.12 -23.72 27.58
CA ASN A 17 5.89 -23.30 26.41
C ASN A 17 5.18 -23.67 25.11
N SER A 18 4.59 -24.87 25.04
CA SER A 18 3.83 -25.31 23.87
C SER A 18 2.59 -24.45 23.64
N LEU A 19 1.90 -24.05 24.73
CA LEU A 19 0.76 -23.12 24.67
C LEU A 19 1.20 -21.72 24.22
N ILE A 20 2.31 -21.19 24.73
CA ILE A 20 2.85 -19.89 24.32
C ILE A 20 3.16 -19.89 22.82
N LEU A 21 3.92 -20.89 22.34
CA LEU A 21 4.23 -21.05 20.91
C LEU A 21 2.96 -21.23 20.06
N PHE A 22 1.95 -21.93 20.59
CA PHE A 22 0.67 -22.08 19.90
C PHE A 22 -0.05 -20.74 19.77
N PHE A 23 -0.12 -19.95 20.84
CA PHE A 23 -0.80 -18.65 20.83
C PHE A 23 -0.05 -17.61 19.98
N GLU A 24 1.29 -17.60 20.00
CA GLU A 24 2.10 -16.76 19.11
C GLU A 24 1.80 -17.03 17.63
N ASN A 25 1.59 -18.30 17.26
CA ASN A 25 1.23 -18.68 15.89
C ASN A 25 -0.28 -18.60 15.59
N TYR A 26 -1.13 -18.44 16.61
CA TYR A 26 -2.59 -18.44 16.44
C TYR A 26 -3.12 -17.08 15.95
N TYR A 27 -2.50 -15.99 16.40
CA TYR A 27 -2.91 -14.66 15.98
C TYR A 27 -2.29 -14.30 14.63
N ASN A 28 -3.15 -14.05 13.64
CA ASN A 28 -2.70 -13.57 12.35
C ASN A 28 -1.90 -12.26 12.53
N GLN A 29 -0.74 -12.19 11.88
CA GLN A 29 0.00 -10.92 11.77
C GLN A 29 -0.78 -10.04 10.78
N ILE A 30 -0.82 -8.74 11.03
CA ILE A 30 -1.64 -7.81 10.25
C ILE A 30 -0.78 -6.67 9.74
N LEU A 31 -0.94 -6.34 8.47
CA LEU A 31 -0.52 -5.07 7.86
C LEU A 31 -1.78 -4.24 7.58
N ILE A 32 -1.74 -2.97 7.93
CA ILE A 32 -2.80 -1.97 7.73
C ILE A 32 -2.28 -0.97 6.71
N ILE A 33 -3.07 -0.76 5.67
CA ILE A 33 -2.85 0.22 4.61
C ILE A 33 -4.03 1.18 4.60
N GLY A 34 -3.78 2.47 4.79
CA GLY A 34 -4.78 3.52 4.65
C GLY A 34 -6.01 3.38 5.56
N GLY A 35 -5.86 2.67 6.68
CA GLY A 35 -6.90 2.48 7.71
C GLY A 35 -8.12 1.65 7.27
N ASN A 36 -8.15 1.14 6.04
CA ASN A 36 -9.29 0.39 5.53
C ASN A 36 -8.91 -0.84 4.71
N THR A 37 -7.64 -1.02 4.36
CA THR A 37 -7.12 -2.24 3.75
C THR A 37 -6.30 -2.99 4.80
N ILE A 38 -6.74 -4.19 5.15
CA ILE A 38 -6.08 -5.10 6.10
C ILE A 38 -5.55 -6.29 5.31
N VAL A 39 -4.24 -6.49 5.37
CA VAL A 39 -3.58 -7.69 4.86
C VAL A 39 -3.29 -8.61 6.05
N GLU A 40 -3.83 -9.82 6.01
CA GLU A 40 -3.62 -10.82 7.06
C GLU A 40 -2.57 -11.83 6.61
N TYR A 41 -1.67 -12.17 7.53
CA TYR A 41 -0.62 -13.16 7.34
C TYR A 41 -0.74 -14.28 8.37
N ARG A 42 -0.24 -15.44 7.98
CA ARG A 42 0.02 -16.55 8.91
C ARG A 42 1.36 -17.16 8.57
N ASN A 43 2.25 -17.27 9.56
CA ASN A 43 3.61 -17.78 9.38
C ASN A 43 4.34 -17.05 8.23
N ASN A 44 4.26 -15.71 8.20
CA ASN A 44 4.81 -14.85 7.15
C ASN A 44 4.29 -15.14 5.72
N LYS A 45 3.19 -15.86 5.57
CA LYS A 45 2.54 -16.06 4.28
C LYS A 45 1.27 -15.24 4.19
N LEU A 46 1.10 -14.55 3.07
CA LEU A 46 -0.12 -13.84 2.74
C LEU A 46 -1.32 -14.82 2.82
N LEU A 47 -2.28 -14.50 3.68
CA LEU A 47 -3.49 -15.31 3.85
C LEU A 47 -4.66 -14.74 3.05
N LYS A 48 -4.86 -13.42 3.13
CA LYS A 48 -5.93 -12.69 2.43
C LYS A 48 -5.76 -11.18 2.56
N ILE A 49 -6.37 -10.45 1.64
CA ILE A 49 -6.52 -9.00 1.68
C ILE A 49 -7.99 -8.69 1.97
N LYS A 50 -8.25 -7.72 2.85
CA LYS A 50 -9.60 -7.31 3.26
C LYS A 50 -9.76 -5.82 3.14
N LYS A 51 -10.73 -5.38 2.36
CA LYS A 51 -11.24 -4.02 2.38
C LYS A 51 -12.36 -3.93 3.42
N ILE A 52 -12.18 -3.11 4.43
CA ILE A 52 -13.12 -2.96 5.54
C ILE A 52 -13.65 -1.54 5.61
N ASN A 53 -14.83 -1.41 6.21
CA ASN A 53 -15.43 -0.12 6.49
C ASN A 53 -14.84 0.47 7.77
N ARG A 54 -14.77 -0.33 8.85
CA ARG A 54 -14.26 0.15 10.13
C ARG A 54 -13.26 -0.85 10.71
N ILE A 55 -12.11 -0.35 11.14
CA ILE A 55 -11.13 -1.15 11.89
C ILE A 55 -11.77 -1.64 13.19
N ASN A 56 -11.57 -2.92 13.49
CA ASN A 56 -12.10 -3.53 14.70
C ASN A 56 -11.48 -2.84 15.93
N LYS A 57 -12.30 -2.42 16.91
CA LYS A 57 -11.82 -1.79 18.15
C LYS A 57 -10.74 -2.59 18.88
N ARG A 58 -10.67 -3.91 18.70
CA ARG A 58 -9.59 -4.77 19.23
C ARG A 58 -8.20 -4.46 18.66
N LEU A 59 -8.11 -3.65 17.61
CA LEU A 59 -6.87 -3.18 17.00
C LEU A 59 -6.45 -1.79 17.52
N ASN A 60 -7.33 -1.08 18.24
CA ASN A 60 -6.97 0.18 18.89
C ASN A 60 -5.95 -0.06 20.01
N TYR A 61 -5.02 0.89 20.18
CA TYR A 61 -4.04 0.92 21.26
C TYR A 61 -3.18 -0.35 21.35
N LYS A 62 -3.06 -1.09 20.24
CA LYS A 62 -1.98 -2.06 20.06
C LYS A 62 -0.73 -1.33 19.59
N LYS A 63 0.42 -1.94 19.86
CA LYS A 63 1.69 -1.48 19.35
C LYS A 63 1.85 -1.93 17.90
N TYR A 64 2.22 -1.00 17.03
CA TYR A 64 2.46 -1.21 15.61
C TYR A 64 3.84 -0.68 15.25
N SER A 65 4.49 -1.32 14.30
CA SER A 65 5.58 -0.69 13.56
C SER A 65 4.95 0.08 12.40
N VAL A 66 5.13 1.41 12.41
CA VAL A 66 4.55 2.35 11.45
C VAL A 66 5.66 2.91 10.59
N TYR A 67 5.46 2.90 9.28
CA TYR A 67 6.41 3.47 8.34
C TYR A 67 6.24 4.99 8.30
N ASN A 68 7.27 5.71 8.72
CA ASN A 68 7.34 7.17 8.68
C ASN A 68 8.78 7.61 8.38
N ASP A 69 8.95 8.66 7.57
CA ASP A 69 10.27 9.22 7.21
C ASP A 69 11.31 8.15 6.80
N SER A 70 10.89 7.23 5.93
CA SER A 70 11.71 6.14 5.37
C SER A 70 12.20 5.09 6.37
N LYS A 71 11.60 5.00 7.56
CA LYS A 71 11.91 3.98 8.58
C LYS A 71 10.64 3.47 9.27
N PHE A 72 10.75 2.30 9.89
CA PHE A 72 9.70 1.80 10.79
C PHE A 72 10.00 2.22 12.23
N GLU A 73 8.98 2.76 12.88
CA GLU A 73 9.01 3.17 14.26
C GLU A 73 7.78 2.69 15.01
N ASP A 74 7.94 2.49 16.31
CA ASP A 74 6.91 1.89 17.14
C ASP A 74 5.91 2.93 17.66
N TYR A 75 4.62 2.73 17.37
CA TYR A 75 3.53 3.59 17.83
C TYR A 75 2.31 2.79 18.29
N TYR A 76 1.51 3.40 19.16
CA TYR A 76 0.15 2.99 19.46
C TYR A 76 -0.82 3.82 18.62
N ILE A 77 -1.79 3.17 17.97
CA ILE A 77 -2.71 3.85 17.04
C ILE A 77 -4.13 3.89 17.61
N ASN A 78 -4.76 5.06 17.56
CA ASN A 78 -6.19 5.21 17.85
C ASN A 78 -6.99 5.37 16.55
N PHE A 79 -7.81 4.36 16.21
CA PHE A 79 -8.70 4.39 15.05
C PHE A 79 -10.11 4.93 15.36
N GLU A 80 -10.37 5.52 16.53
CA GLU A 80 -11.71 6.05 16.88
C GLU A 80 -12.14 7.26 16.04
N TYR A 81 -11.20 8.12 15.63
CA TYR A 81 -11.47 9.36 14.90
C TYR A 81 -11.15 9.28 13.39
N GLY A 82 -10.78 8.09 12.90
CA GLY A 82 -10.56 7.84 11.48
C GLY A 82 -11.88 7.80 10.72
N ASP A 83 -12.60 8.92 10.65
CA ASP A 83 -13.73 9.07 9.75
C ASP A 83 -13.21 9.20 8.32
N TYR A 84 -13.91 8.52 7.40
CA TYR A 84 -13.54 8.28 5.99
C TYR A 84 -13.07 9.49 5.16
N ASN A 85 -13.26 10.71 5.67
CA ASN A 85 -13.01 11.96 4.97
C ASN A 85 -11.83 12.76 5.56
N ASN A 86 -11.24 12.36 6.70
CA ASN A 86 -10.05 12.99 7.27
C ASN A 86 -9.02 11.92 7.64
N ILE A 87 -8.09 11.67 6.71
CA ILE A 87 -7.04 10.63 6.80
C ILE A 87 -5.90 11.15 7.70
N SER A 88 -6.22 11.40 8.97
CA SER A 88 -5.23 11.69 10.00
C SER A 88 -5.37 10.63 11.09
N TYR A 89 -4.33 9.84 11.29
CA TYR A 89 -4.29 8.85 12.36
C TYR A 89 -3.49 9.41 13.52
N THR A 90 -4.11 9.45 14.69
CA THR A 90 -3.42 9.81 15.92
C THR A 90 -2.56 8.63 16.38
N LEU A 91 -1.28 8.91 16.55
CA LEU A 91 -0.22 7.99 16.94
C LEU A 91 0.35 8.44 18.28
N PHE A 92 0.61 7.50 19.17
CA PHE A 92 1.27 7.75 20.45
C PHE A 92 2.58 6.98 20.50
N ASN A 93 3.70 7.65 20.76
CA ASN A 93 4.97 6.99 20.97
C ASN A 93 5.04 6.35 22.39
N ASN A 94 6.16 5.70 22.74
CA ASN A 94 6.32 5.09 24.07
C ASN A 94 6.42 6.11 25.24
N SER A 95 6.55 7.40 24.94
CA SER A 95 6.59 8.49 25.92
C SER A 95 5.23 9.20 26.04
N ASP A 96 4.18 8.66 25.41
CA ASP A 96 2.85 9.25 25.27
C ASP A 96 2.82 10.59 24.50
N ASP A 97 3.87 10.92 23.75
CA ASP A 97 3.81 12.07 22.84
C ASP A 97 2.91 11.74 21.66
N GLU A 98 2.02 12.68 21.35
CA GLU A 98 1.11 12.60 20.21
C GLU A 98 1.82 13.05 18.93
N THR A 99 1.68 12.25 17.89
CA THR A 99 1.95 12.64 16.52
C THR A 99 0.79 12.22 15.62
N SER A 100 0.73 12.80 14.43
CA SER A 100 -0.28 12.47 13.43
C SER A 100 0.41 12.08 12.15
N ILE A 101 0.02 10.94 11.59
CA ILE A 101 0.32 10.66 10.19
C ILE A 101 -0.90 11.06 9.37
N THR A 102 -0.69 12.06 8.53
CA THR A 102 -1.62 12.40 7.47
C THR A 102 -1.32 11.54 6.27
N GLU A 103 -2.35 11.16 5.54
CA GLU A 103 -2.22 10.32 4.34
C GLU A 103 -1.90 8.85 4.66
N SER A 104 -1.58 8.08 3.63
CA SER A 104 -1.65 6.61 3.56
C SER A 104 -0.92 5.88 4.70
N LEU A 105 -1.57 5.59 5.83
CA LEU A 105 -0.95 4.79 6.91
C LEU A 105 -0.40 3.46 6.38
N LEU A 106 0.85 3.12 6.71
CA LEU A 106 1.42 1.78 6.54
C LEU A 106 1.93 1.29 7.90
N ALA A 107 1.23 0.32 8.48
CA ALA A 107 1.50 -0.13 9.84
C ALA A 107 1.30 -1.63 10.00
N TYR A 108 2.18 -2.34 10.71
CA TYR A 108 2.00 -3.76 10.97
C TYR A 108 2.18 -4.15 12.44
N THR A 109 1.63 -5.30 12.81
CA THR A 109 1.76 -5.91 14.14
C THR A 109 2.75 -7.08 14.12
N ASN A 110 3.28 -7.43 15.29
CA ASN A 110 4.10 -8.62 15.54
C ASN A 110 5.39 -8.62 14.69
N ASP A 111 6.06 -9.78 14.60
CA ASP A 111 7.35 -9.96 13.92
C ASP A 111 7.23 -10.05 12.39
N LEU A 112 6.38 -9.22 11.79
CA LEU A 112 6.30 -9.08 10.33
C LEU A 112 7.51 -8.27 9.85
N ASN A 113 8.19 -8.72 8.79
CA ASN A 113 9.32 -8.00 8.21
C ASN A 113 8.95 -7.42 6.85
N ILE A 114 8.19 -6.32 6.88
CA ILE A 114 7.75 -5.64 5.67
C ILE A 114 8.90 -4.78 5.12
N LYS A 115 9.21 -4.94 3.85
CA LYS A 115 10.17 -4.09 3.14
C LYS A 115 9.42 -3.08 2.29
N VAL A 116 9.92 -1.85 2.29
CA VAL A 116 9.42 -0.76 1.46
C VAL A 116 10.52 -0.32 0.52
N SER A 117 10.25 -0.31 -0.78
CA SER A 117 11.21 0.13 -1.78
C SER A 117 11.38 1.65 -1.71
N PRO A 118 12.62 2.18 -1.78
CA PRO A 118 12.82 3.61 -1.91
C PRO A 118 12.26 4.09 -3.26
N ILE A 119 11.65 5.27 -3.25
CA ILE A 119 11.06 5.86 -4.45
C ILE A 119 11.64 7.25 -4.71
N LYS A 120 11.58 7.68 -5.97
CA LYS A 120 11.80 9.07 -6.35
C LYS A 120 10.60 9.60 -7.13
N ASN A 121 10.00 10.68 -6.64
CA ASN A 121 8.93 11.37 -7.33
C ASN A 121 9.50 12.44 -8.27
N SER A 122 8.87 12.62 -9.42
CA SER A 122 9.16 13.68 -10.38
C SER A 122 7.86 14.23 -10.96
N TYR A 123 7.73 15.55 -10.95
CA TYR A 123 6.57 16.29 -11.50
C TYR A 123 6.95 17.13 -12.72
N VAL A 124 8.22 17.08 -13.14
CA VAL A 124 8.74 17.87 -14.25
C VAL A 124 8.67 17.04 -15.53
N MET A 125 7.94 17.53 -16.52
CA MET A 125 7.78 16.87 -17.81
C MET A 125 9.03 17.03 -18.68
N THR A 126 9.66 15.91 -19.03
CA THR A 126 10.75 15.84 -20.02
C THR A 126 10.23 15.61 -21.43
N ASP A 127 11.08 15.74 -22.44
CA ASP A 127 10.71 15.45 -23.83
C ASP A 127 10.47 13.96 -24.09
N ASP A 128 11.07 13.06 -23.28
CA ASP A 128 10.77 11.62 -23.34
C ASP A 128 9.36 11.35 -22.79
N ASP A 129 9.02 11.94 -21.64
CA ASP A 129 7.67 11.83 -21.05
C ASP A 129 6.60 12.31 -22.04
N LYS A 130 6.85 13.41 -22.76
CA LYS A 130 5.93 13.90 -23.83
C LYS A 130 5.73 12.87 -24.94
N LYS A 131 6.79 12.16 -25.37
CA LYS A 131 6.68 11.13 -26.41
C LYS A 131 5.86 9.95 -25.92
N ILE A 132 6.10 9.53 -24.67
CA ILE A 132 5.34 8.47 -24.01
C ILE A 132 3.86 8.85 -23.93
N PHE A 133 3.55 10.06 -23.46
CA PHE A 133 2.17 10.54 -23.35
C PHE A 133 1.46 10.60 -24.71
N LYS A 134 2.15 11.01 -25.78
CA LYS A 134 1.61 10.95 -27.15
C LYS A 134 1.28 9.54 -27.62
N GLN A 135 2.05 8.55 -27.16
CA GLN A 135 1.82 7.14 -27.49
C GLN A 135 0.61 6.57 -26.74
N VAL A 136 0.48 6.86 -25.44
CA VAL A 136 -0.53 6.23 -24.58
C VAL A 136 -1.86 6.98 -24.52
N LEU A 137 -1.85 8.28 -24.79
CA LEU A 137 -3.02 9.15 -24.84
C LEU A 137 -3.07 9.90 -26.19
N PRO A 138 -3.19 9.18 -27.33
CA PRO A 138 -3.29 9.83 -28.62
C PRO A 138 -4.57 10.68 -28.70
N GLY A 139 -4.45 11.93 -29.12
CA GLY A 139 -5.58 12.87 -29.26
C GLY A 139 -5.88 13.72 -28.02
N TYR A 140 -5.17 13.52 -26.90
CA TYR A 140 -5.32 14.33 -25.69
C TYR A 140 -4.51 15.63 -25.70
N ASN A 141 -4.93 16.62 -24.91
CA ASN A 141 -4.26 17.92 -24.77
C ASN A 141 -2.98 17.86 -23.95
N LEU A 142 -1.86 17.47 -24.52
CA LEU A 142 -0.66 17.28 -23.68
C LEU A 142 0.00 18.57 -23.18
N ASP A 143 -0.48 19.75 -23.58
CA ASP A 143 0.15 21.05 -23.24
C ASP A 143 -0.05 21.44 -21.77
N SER A 144 -0.99 20.83 -21.05
CA SER A 144 -1.33 21.15 -19.65
C SER A 144 -1.49 19.92 -18.73
N VAL A 145 -0.90 18.79 -19.11
CA VAL A 145 -0.99 17.55 -18.31
C VAL A 145 -0.21 17.70 -17.01
N TYR A 146 -0.94 17.62 -15.90
CA TYR A 146 -0.36 17.37 -14.59
C TYR A 146 -0.20 15.86 -14.39
N PHE A 147 1.01 15.44 -14.03
CA PHE A 147 1.30 14.03 -13.77
C PHE A 147 2.24 13.90 -12.57
N ASN A 148 2.27 12.71 -11.99
CA ASN A 148 3.32 12.27 -11.09
C ASN A 148 4.04 11.08 -11.74
N LYS A 149 5.37 11.14 -11.82
CA LYS A 149 6.23 10.01 -12.16
C LYS A 149 6.95 9.50 -10.92
N ILE A 150 6.77 8.22 -10.65
CA ILE A 150 7.43 7.49 -9.56
C ILE A 150 8.47 6.58 -10.18
N ILE A 151 9.73 6.76 -9.78
CA ILE A 151 10.85 5.91 -10.18
C ILE A 151 11.12 4.95 -9.02
N VAL A 152 11.09 3.65 -9.30
CA VAL A 152 11.18 2.59 -8.29
C VAL A 152 11.72 1.31 -8.93
N ASP A 153 12.47 0.52 -8.18
CA ASP A 153 12.86 -0.86 -8.54
C ASP A 153 11.83 -1.82 -7.91
N LEU A 154 10.93 -2.36 -8.74
CA LEU A 154 9.82 -3.21 -8.30
C LEU A 154 10.19 -4.69 -8.19
N ASN A 155 11.23 -5.15 -8.89
CA ASN A 155 11.62 -6.55 -8.97
C ASN A 155 12.97 -6.84 -8.28
N ASN A 156 13.56 -5.80 -7.67
CA ASN A 156 14.84 -5.82 -6.96
C ASN A 156 16.00 -6.32 -7.84
N ASP A 157 16.00 -5.96 -9.12
CA ASP A 157 17.05 -6.31 -10.09
C ASP A 157 18.10 -5.19 -10.28
N GLY A 158 17.91 -4.05 -9.62
CA GLY A 158 18.78 -2.87 -9.71
C GLY A 158 18.45 -1.93 -10.87
N LEU A 159 17.44 -2.25 -11.68
CA LEU A 159 16.90 -1.39 -12.73
C LEU A 159 15.61 -0.75 -12.24
N ASN A 160 15.40 0.51 -12.60
CA ASN A 160 14.19 1.20 -12.21
C ASN A 160 13.11 1.03 -13.28
N GLU A 161 11.89 0.82 -12.82
CA GLU A 161 10.67 1.10 -13.56
C GLU A 161 10.14 2.50 -13.25
N GLU A 162 9.28 3.00 -14.13
CA GLU A 162 8.62 4.29 -13.99
C GLU A 162 7.10 4.10 -13.96
N ILE A 163 6.46 4.51 -12.86
CA ILE A 163 4.99 4.53 -12.74
C ILE A 163 4.52 5.95 -13.02
N TYR A 164 3.64 6.11 -13.98
CA TYR A 164 3.03 7.39 -14.31
C TYR A 164 1.59 7.43 -13.81
N ILE A 165 1.22 8.51 -13.13
CA ILE A 165 -0.14 8.79 -12.69
C ILE A 165 -0.59 10.11 -13.30
N ILE A 166 -1.63 10.05 -14.11
CA ILE A 166 -2.30 11.20 -14.71
C ILE A 166 -3.74 11.18 -14.22
N ASN A 167 -4.19 12.26 -13.59
CA ASN A 167 -5.55 12.34 -13.02
C ASN A 167 -6.38 13.41 -13.72
N ASN A 168 -7.64 13.08 -13.95
CA ASN A 168 -8.71 14.01 -14.33
C ASN A 168 -8.30 14.97 -15.48
N PHE A 169 -7.76 14.43 -16.56
CA PHE A 169 -7.24 15.18 -17.71
C PHE A 169 -8.23 15.24 -18.88
N ASN A 170 -8.32 16.37 -19.61
CA ASN A 170 -9.32 16.61 -20.68
C ASN A 170 -8.74 16.58 -22.11
N LEU A 171 -9.56 16.21 -23.10
CA LEU A 171 -9.26 16.32 -24.54
C LEU A 171 -9.25 17.80 -25.03
N ILE A 172 -8.40 18.14 -26.03
CA ILE A 172 -8.27 19.52 -26.60
C ILE A 172 -9.59 20.00 -27.22
N ASN A 173 -10.28 19.12 -27.95
CA ASN A 173 -11.30 19.48 -28.94
C ASN A 173 -12.66 18.81 -28.68
N ILE A 174 -12.81 18.11 -27.56
CA ILE A 174 -14.07 17.52 -27.12
C ILE A 174 -14.20 17.90 -25.65
N GLN A 175 -15.03 18.91 -25.37
CA GLN A 175 -15.69 18.99 -24.07
C GLN A 175 -16.43 17.66 -23.93
N ASP A 176 -15.90 16.75 -23.13
CA ASP A 176 -16.68 15.98 -22.16
C ASP A 176 -15.85 14.82 -21.57
N ASN A 177 -14.93 14.17 -22.31
CA ASN A 177 -14.22 12.99 -21.76
C ASN A 177 -13.00 13.35 -20.89
N ILE A 178 -13.10 13.02 -19.62
CA ILE A 178 -12.07 13.10 -18.60
C ILE A 178 -11.41 11.72 -18.46
N VAL A 179 -10.08 11.69 -18.37
CA VAL A 179 -9.31 10.46 -18.16
C VAL A 179 -8.49 10.52 -16.88
N SER A 180 -8.48 9.42 -16.14
CA SER A 180 -7.45 9.11 -15.16
C SER A 180 -6.76 7.82 -15.58
N TYR A 181 -5.43 7.87 -15.61
CA TYR A 181 -4.62 6.81 -16.18
C TYR A 181 -3.37 6.57 -15.34
N VAL A 182 -3.16 5.31 -14.98
CA VAL A 182 -1.97 4.80 -14.33
C VAL A 182 -1.35 3.74 -15.23
N PHE A 183 -0.08 3.90 -15.54
CA PHE A 183 0.67 2.93 -16.33
C PHE A 183 2.09 2.78 -15.83
N LEU A 184 2.66 1.61 -16.07
CA LEU A 184 4.02 1.25 -15.76
C LEU A 184 4.84 1.28 -17.06
N ARG A 185 5.99 1.93 -17.04
CA ARG A 185 7.04 1.77 -18.05
C ARG A 185 8.16 0.94 -17.45
N THR A 186 8.42 -0.21 -18.04
CA THR A 186 9.48 -1.12 -17.57
C THR A 186 10.87 -0.59 -17.93
N SER A 187 11.90 -1.15 -17.31
CA SER A 187 13.30 -0.85 -17.62
C SER A 187 13.66 -1.07 -19.11
N ASN A 188 12.98 -2.00 -19.78
CA ASN A 188 13.12 -2.28 -21.21
C ASN A 188 12.28 -1.35 -22.12
N GLY A 189 11.54 -0.39 -21.53
CA GLY A 189 10.72 0.58 -22.23
C GLY A 189 9.33 0.10 -22.62
N ASN A 190 8.90 -1.09 -22.19
CA ASN A 190 7.52 -1.55 -22.42
C ASN A 190 6.56 -0.72 -21.58
N ILE A 191 5.40 -0.43 -22.13
CA ILE A 191 4.32 0.26 -21.42
C ILE A 191 3.25 -0.78 -21.08
N ILE A 192 2.82 -0.79 -19.82
CA ILE A 192 1.85 -1.72 -19.28
C ILE A 192 0.76 -0.92 -18.58
N ASP A 193 -0.48 -1.13 -19.00
CA ASP A 193 -1.64 -0.51 -18.40
C ASP A 193 -1.81 -1.05 -16.96
N VAL A 194 -1.97 -0.16 -15.99
CA VAL A 194 -2.29 -0.54 -14.60
C VAL A 194 -3.77 -0.27 -14.35
N LEU A 195 -4.22 0.97 -14.59
CA LEU A 195 -5.60 1.39 -14.46
C LEU A 195 -5.91 2.48 -15.48
N LYS A 196 -7.04 2.37 -16.19
CA LYS A 196 -7.53 3.42 -17.07
C LYS A 196 -9.03 3.60 -16.88
N ASN A 197 -9.43 4.82 -16.52
CA ASN A 197 -10.84 5.20 -16.41
C ASN A 197 -11.09 6.45 -17.24
N GLU A 198 -12.13 6.39 -18.07
CA GLU A 198 -12.53 7.48 -18.95
C GLU A 198 -14.05 7.64 -18.88
N SER A 199 -14.52 8.88 -18.71
CA SER A 199 -15.95 9.17 -18.72
C SER A 199 -16.21 10.60 -19.16
N SER A 200 -17.39 10.82 -19.74
CA SER A 200 -17.91 12.16 -19.97
C SER A 200 -18.34 12.88 -18.66
N ASP A 201 -18.46 12.13 -17.58
CA ASP A 201 -18.92 12.60 -16.27
C ASP A 201 -17.76 12.56 -15.26
N GLN A 202 -17.29 13.74 -14.85
CA GLN A 202 -16.16 13.89 -13.92
C GLN A 202 -16.37 13.13 -12.61
N SER A 203 -17.61 13.05 -12.12
CA SER A 203 -17.92 12.39 -10.85
C SER A 203 -17.69 10.88 -10.91
N LYS A 204 -17.58 10.31 -12.11
CA LYS A 204 -17.37 8.88 -12.37
C LYS A 204 -15.91 8.54 -12.69
N VAL A 205 -15.02 9.53 -12.76
CA VAL A 205 -13.58 9.29 -12.96
C VAL A 205 -12.85 9.44 -11.63
N PRO A 206 -12.24 8.36 -11.10
CA PRO A 206 -11.48 8.45 -9.86
C PRO A 206 -10.15 9.18 -10.11
N ALA A 207 -9.59 9.75 -9.06
CA ALA A 207 -8.19 10.13 -9.01
C ALA A 207 -7.39 9.06 -8.26
N TYR A 208 -6.13 8.92 -8.66
CA TYR A 208 -5.18 7.98 -8.09
C TYR A 208 -4.02 8.71 -7.43
N ARG A 209 -3.48 8.11 -6.38
CA ARG A 209 -2.23 8.57 -5.76
C ARG A 209 -1.38 7.36 -5.39
N PHE A 210 -0.10 7.44 -5.75
CA PHE A 210 0.88 6.46 -5.31
C PHE A 210 1.10 6.60 -3.81
N CYS A 211 1.03 5.48 -3.09
CA CYS A 211 1.29 5.45 -1.66
C CYS A 211 2.67 4.87 -1.38
N TYR A 212 2.89 3.62 -1.77
CA TYR A 212 4.11 2.86 -1.48
C TYR A 212 4.39 1.79 -2.52
N ALA A 213 5.63 1.31 -2.54
CA ALA A 213 6.03 0.05 -3.14
C ALA A 213 6.50 -0.88 -2.01
N VAL A 214 5.79 -1.99 -1.78
CA VAL A 214 5.93 -2.81 -0.57
C VAL A 214 5.97 -4.30 -0.93
N ASP A 215 6.88 -5.06 -0.33
CA ASP A 215 6.93 -6.53 -0.47
C ASP A 215 5.81 -7.13 0.41
N ILE A 216 4.64 -7.36 -0.19
CA ILE A 216 3.42 -7.78 0.50
C ILE A 216 3.33 -9.30 0.58
N ASP A 217 3.80 -10.05 -0.42
CA ASP A 217 3.71 -11.52 -0.40
C ASP A 217 5.03 -12.23 -0.06
N ASN A 218 6.05 -11.46 0.35
CA ASN A 218 7.37 -11.93 0.80
C ASN A 218 8.16 -12.69 -0.27
N ASP A 219 8.03 -12.27 -1.53
CA ASP A 219 8.75 -12.84 -2.67
C ASP A 219 9.96 -12.00 -3.11
N ASN A 220 10.26 -10.92 -2.38
CA ASN A 220 11.35 -9.96 -2.65
C ASN A 220 11.13 -9.09 -3.91
N ASN A 221 9.91 -9.09 -4.46
CA ASN A 221 9.41 -8.06 -5.35
C ASN A 221 8.49 -7.12 -4.56
N TYR A 222 8.22 -5.94 -5.11
CA TYR A 222 7.41 -4.92 -4.47
C TYR A 222 6.09 -4.74 -5.23
N GLU A 223 4.99 -4.83 -4.49
CA GLU A 223 3.67 -4.45 -4.96
C GLU A 223 3.46 -2.94 -4.89
N ILE A 224 2.76 -2.40 -5.90
CA ILE A 224 2.36 -1.00 -6.00
C ILE A 224 1.09 -0.80 -5.17
N ILE A 225 1.14 0.08 -4.18
CA ILE A 225 -0.02 0.51 -3.40
C ILE A 225 -0.52 1.84 -3.97
N LEU A 226 -1.74 1.83 -4.50
CA LEU A 226 -2.42 3.03 -4.98
C LEU A 226 -3.63 3.33 -4.11
N SER A 227 -3.82 4.59 -3.77
CA SER A 227 -5.10 5.07 -3.26
C SER A 227 -5.96 5.56 -4.43
N GLU A 228 -7.23 5.16 -4.44
CA GLU A 228 -8.26 5.54 -5.39
C GLU A 228 -9.33 6.34 -4.66
N PHE A 229 -9.69 7.51 -5.19
CA PHE A 229 -10.69 8.38 -4.56
C PHE A 229 -11.46 9.18 -5.60
N TYR A 230 -12.73 9.44 -5.28
CA TYR A 230 -13.57 10.38 -6.02
C TYR A 230 -13.71 11.67 -5.20
N ASN A 231 -14.16 12.75 -5.83
CA ASN A 231 -14.48 13.97 -5.08
C ASN A 231 -15.45 13.63 -3.94
N GLU A 232 -15.11 14.07 -2.73
CA GLU A 232 -15.92 13.90 -1.50
C GLU A 232 -16.26 12.45 -1.12
N SER A 233 -15.46 11.48 -1.58
CA SER A 233 -15.70 10.05 -1.34
C SER A 233 -14.63 9.39 -0.47
N LYS A 234 -14.98 8.23 0.10
CA LYS A 234 -14.05 7.35 0.79
C LYS A 234 -12.89 6.96 -0.13
N VAL A 235 -11.67 7.11 0.38
CA VAL A 235 -10.45 6.66 -0.29
C VAL A 235 -10.30 5.14 -0.16
N ASN A 236 -10.11 4.44 -1.26
CA ASN A 236 -9.83 3.00 -1.30
C ASN A 236 -8.34 2.76 -1.54
N TYR A 237 -7.78 1.69 -0.96
CA TYR A 237 -6.38 1.33 -1.16
C TYR A 237 -6.30 -0.04 -1.83
N ASN A 238 -5.72 -0.05 -3.02
CA ASN A 238 -5.60 -1.22 -3.88
C ASN A 238 -4.11 -1.60 -4.03
N ILE A 239 -3.85 -2.89 -4.16
CA ILE A 239 -2.50 -3.47 -4.22
C ILE A 239 -2.34 -4.12 -5.59
N TYR A 240 -1.30 -3.73 -6.34
CA TYR A 240 -1.03 -4.24 -7.67
C TYR A 240 0.34 -4.91 -7.76
N LYS A 241 0.42 -6.07 -8.39
CA LYS A 241 1.65 -6.81 -8.61
C LYS A 241 2.02 -6.80 -10.08
N TYR A 242 3.26 -6.41 -10.39
CA TYR A 242 3.84 -6.53 -11.71
C TYR A 242 4.43 -7.93 -11.89
N ASN A 243 4.07 -8.61 -12.98
CA ASN A 243 4.63 -9.89 -13.36
C ASN A 243 5.59 -9.72 -14.56
N LEU A 244 6.88 -9.91 -14.31
CA LEU A 244 7.93 -9.78 -15.33
C LEU A 244 7.78 -10.79 -16.48
N ILE A 245 7.27 -11.99 -16.19
CA ILE A 245 7.16 -13.09 -17.17
C ILE A 245 6.02 -12.81 -18.16
N THR A 246 4.85 -12.42 -17.64
CA THR A 246 3.68 -12.12 -18.49
C THR A 246 3.66 -10.69 -19.00
N ASN A 247 4.47 -9.81 -18.39
CA ASN A 247 4.51 -8.37 -18.66
C ASN A 247 3.14 -7.71 -18.42
N GLU A 248 2.49 -8.08 -17.31
CA GLU A 248 1.16 -7.62 -16.91
C GLU A 248 1.18 -7.12 -15.47
N VAL A 249 0.24 -6.23 -15.14
CA VAL A 249 -0.02 -5.78 -13.77
C VAL A 249 -1.40 -6.26 -13.34
N THR A 250 -1.48 -6.88 -12.16
CA THR A 250 -2.73 -7.46 -11.64
C THR A 250 -3.02 -6.97 -10.22
N GLU A 251 -4.29 -6.75 -9.89
CA GLU A 251 -4.71 -6.41 -8.52
C GLU A 251 -4.68 -7.68 -7.64
N LEU A 252 -4.03 -7.61 -6.48
CA LEU A 252 -4.11 -8.65 -5.46
C LEU A 252 -5.41 -8.54 -4.66
N LYS A 253 -6.06 -9.68 -4.39
CA LYS A 253 -7.37 -9.77 -3.73
C LYS A 253 -7.38 -10.71 -2.54
#